data_AF-A0ABD5LXF3-F1
#
_entry.id   AF-A0ABD5LXF3-F1
#
_cell.length_a   1.000
_cell.length_b   1.000
_cell.length_c   1.000
_cell.angle_alpha   90.00
_cell.angle_beta   90.00
_cell.angle_gamma   90.00
#
_symmetry.space_group_name_H-M   'P 1'
#
loop_
_entity.id
_entity.type
_entity.pdbx_description
1 polymer ?
#
loop_
_entity_poly.entity_id
_entity_poly.type
_entity_poly.pdbx_seq_one_letter_code
_entity_poly.pdbx_strand_id
1 'polypeptide(L)'
;MYDDSTLAAVGEQLERVADRDFYAERFADAGVDPAAVDSWDDFRALPFTTAAELEADFEDAPPSGSLYDGAAMVTFSPMGEQLRPVFDTADDLDGQAAANAAVLERAGIEPGDRVVNTFGYELFGTGYVLHRALERLGAEVFPLGPGDSEQAAATIEAYDVDAVVGNPSFALKIGAEGGSVDTFVGAGEPFTSIPGRREAVKDALDASTAVDYFGTRHIMPVAAETAAEDGLHVRDDYAVVEVVDPDTGEVLDAGERGEVVVTHLRKEGIPLVRYRTGDLAELAVRDGTVVLPDGVIGRTDERLKVKGVKVYPESIETVLAGFEGLTGEYRVEVSQPETTDRLAVVCEGEADVDELRAALGDRLIVTPDAVELVADLDEPGVVDERY
;
A
#
# COMPACT_ATOMS: atom_id res chain seq x y z
N MET A 1 -9.32 3.02 19.71
CA MET A 1 -9.35 2.89 18.25
C MET A 1 -10.18 1.67 17.91
N TYR A 2 -9.76 0.50 18.39
CA TYR A 2 -10.50 -0.76 18.29
C TYR A 2 -11.15 -1.14 19.63
N ASP A 3 -12.18 -1.99 19.60
CA ASP A 3 -12.92 -2.43 20.77
C ASP A 3 -12.40 -3.77 21.32
N ASP A 4 -13.03 -4.24 22.41
CA ASP A 4 -12.66 -5.50 23.08
C ASP A 4 -12.88 -6.73 22.19
N SER A 5 -13.75 -6.65 21.18
CA SER A 5 -13.99 -7.76 20.26
C SER A 5 -12.85 -7.92 19.26
N THR A 6 -12.28 -6.80 18.78
CA THR A 6 -11.05 -6.82 17.98
C THR A 6 -9.88 -7.35 18.81
N LEU A 7 -9.74 -6.93 20.06
CA LEU A 7 -8.68 -7.44 20.94
C LEU A 7 -8.80 -8.95 21.18
N ALA A 8 -10.02 -9.46 21.35
CA ALA A 8 -10.24 -10.90 21.46
C ALA A 8 -9.81 -11.66 20.19
N ALA A 9 -10.10 -11.12 19.00
CA ALA A 9 -9.64 -11.69 17.73
C ALA A 9 -8.11 -11.66 17.58
N VAL A 10 -7.46 -10.60 18.07
CA VAL A 10 -6.00 -10.54 18.17
C VAL A 10 -5.49 -11.66 19.08
N GLY A 11 -6.11 -11.86 20.25
CA GLY A 11 -5.76 -12.95 21.17
C GLY A 11 -5.84 -14.33 20.50
N GLU A 12 -6.92 -14.62 19.78
CA GLU A 12 -7.06 -15.87 19.01
C GLU A 12 -5.94 -16.04 17.97
N GLN A 13 -5.54 -14.95 17.31
CA GLN A 13 -4.42 -14.99 16.37
C GLN A 13 -3.09 -15.23 17.08
N LEU A 14 -2.84 -14.56 18.21
CA LEU A 14 -1.62 -14.74 19.00
C LEU A 14 -1.49 -16.19 19.48
N GLU A 15 -2.57 -16.78 19.97
CA GLU A 15 -2.61 -18.21 20.33
C GLU A 15 -2.27 -19.11 19.14
N ARG A 16 -2.80 -18.80 17.95
CA ARG A 16 -2.54 -19.58 16.72
C ARG A 16 -1.07 -19.53 16.30
N VAL A 17 -0.42 -18.38 16.46
CA VAL A 17 0.98 -18.21 16.02
C VAL A 17 2.01 -18.56 17.09
N ALA A 18 1.64 -18.62 18.36
CA ALA A 18 2.56 -18.79 19.48
C ALA A 18 3.47 -20.01 19.38
N ASP A 19 2.96 -21.11 18.80
CA ASP A 19 3.70 -22.37 18.63
C ASP A 19 4.48 -22.46 17.29
N ARG A 20 4.44 -21.42 16.45
CA ARG A 20 5.23 -21.36 15.20
C ARG A 20 6.65 -20.96 15.56
N ASP A 21 7.65 -21.72 15.08
CA ASP A 21 9.08 -21.53 15.42
C ASP A 21 9.50 -20.04 15.35
N PHE A 22 9.18 -19.35 14.25
CA PHE A 22 9.42 -17.90 14.10
C PHE A 22 8.92 -17.06 15.29
N TYR A 23 7.65 -17.19 15.68
CA TYR A 23 7.06 -16.38 16.74
C TYR A 23 7.39 -16.89 18.14
N ALA A 24 7.50 -18.21 18.32
CA ALA A 24 7.88 -18.83 19.58
C ALA A 24 9.25 -18.30 20.06
N GLU A 25 10.21 -18.21 19.14
CA GLU A 25 11.52 -17.62 19.41
C GLU A 25 11.42 -16.13 19.73
N ARG A 26 10.68 -15.33 18.95
CA ARG A 26 10.55 -13.88 19.20
C ARG A 26 9.88 -13.58 20.54
N PHE A 27 8.82 -14.28 20.89
CA PHE A 27 8.11 -14.07 22.15
C PHE A 27 8.97 -14.48 23.35
N ALA A 28 9.73 -15.58 23.23
CA ALA A 28 10.68 -15.99 24.26
C ALA A 28 11.81 -14.97 24.45
N ASP A 29 12.39 -14.45 23.37
CA ASP A 29 13.48 -13.46 23.41
C ASP A 29 13.01 -12.11 23.97
N ALA A 30 11.76 -11.71 23.67
CA ALA A 30 11.14 -10.52 24.23
C ALA A 30 10.65 -10.72 25.68
N GLY A 31 10.60 -11.96 26.17
CA GLY A 31 10.05 -12.29 27.49
C GLY A 31 8.54 -12.03 27.60
N VAL A 32 7.81 -12.13 26.48
CA VAL A 32 6.37 -11.89 26.41
C VAL A 32 5.62 -13.22 26.32
N ASP A 33 4.54 -13.34 27.10
CA ASP A 33 3.60 -14.46 26.98
C ASP A 33 2.40 -14.00 26.14
N PRO A 34 2.23 -14.52 24.89
CA PRO A 34 1.11 -14.13 24.03
C PRO A 34 -0.26 -14.47 24.65
N ALA A 35 -0.34 -15.49 25.52
CA ALA A 35 -1.57 -15.85 26.21
C ALA A 35 -1.93 -14.89 27.35
N ALA A 36 -1.02 -14.01 27.75
CA ALA A 36 -1.23 -12.99 28.77
C ALA A 36 -1.67 -11.63 28.19
N VAL A 37 -1.80 -11.51 26.87
CA VAL A 37 -2.25 -10.26 26.22
C VAL A 37 -3.76 -10.09 26.44
N ASP A 38 -4.15 -9.25 27.40
CA ASP A 38 -5.54 -8.94 27.71
C ASP A 38 -5.90 -7.45 27.57
N SER A 39 -4.93 -6.62 27.16
CA SER A 39 -5.10 -5.20 26.89
C SER A 39 -4.35 -4.75 25.62
N TRP A 40 -4.74 -3.59 25.07
CA TRP A 40 -4.01 -2.96 23.96
C TRP A 40 -2.59 -2.54 24.35
N ASP A 41 -2.33 -2.30 25.64
CA ASP A 41 -0.98 -1.96 26.11
C ASP A 41 -0.09 -3.20 26.12
N ASP A 42 -0.61 -4.36 26.50
CA ASP A 42 0.12 -5.64 26.41
C ASP A 42 0.38 -6.02 24.95
N PHE A 43 -0.62 -5.84 24.08
CA PHE A 43 -0.44 -6.05 22.64
C PHE A 43 0.68 -5.17 22.07
N ARG A 44 0.74 -3.89 22.46
CA ARG A 44 1.79 -2.95 22.02
C ARG A 44 3.16 -3.24 22.63
N ALA A 45 3.24 -4.06 23.67
CA ALA A 45 4.51 -4.54 24.22
C ALA A 45 5.10 -5.70 23.39
N LEU A 46 4.33 -6.32 22.50
CA LEU A 46 4.83 -7.35 21.59
C LEU A 46 5.88 -6.75 20.63
N PRO A 47 6.94 -7.50 20.31
CA PRO A 47 7.93 -7.06 19.33
C PRO A 47 7.28 -6.90 17.95
N PHE A 48 7.83 -5.98 17.15
CA PHE A 48 7.47 -5.88 15.74
C PHE A 48 7.99 -7.07 14.95
N THR A 49 7.31 -7.35 13.84
CA THR A 49 7.82 -8.20 12.75
C THR A 49 8.29 -7.29 11.62
N THR A 50 9.45 -7.56 11.04
CA THR A 50 10.02 -6.79 9.93
C THR A 50 10.26 -7.66 8.71
N ALA A 51 10.31 -7.05 7.53
CA ALA A 51 10.69 -7.74 6.30
C ALA A 51 12.05 -8.44 6.43
N ALA A 52 13.05 -7.77 7.01
CA ALA A 52 14.38 -8.35 7.22
C ALA A 52 14.37 -9.61 8.11
N GLU A 53 13.50 -9.66 9.12
CA GLU A 53 13.36 -10.85 9.97
C GLU A 53 12.70 -12.01 9.21
N LEU A 54 11.69 -11.73 8.38
CA LEU A 54 11.09 -12.74 7.49
C LEU A 54 12.11 -13.24 6.45
N GLU A 55 12.93 -12.36 5.89
CA GLU A 55 14.00 -12.76 4.96
C GLU A 55 15.03 -13.68 5.63
N ALA A 56 15.44 -13.37 6.86
CA ALA A 56 16.32 -14.23 7.64
C ALA A 56 15.67 -15.60 7.89
N ASP A 57 14.38 -15.65 8.24
CA ASP A 57 13.65 -16.91 8.41
C ASP A 57 13.64 -17.77 7.14
N PHE A 58 13.42 -17.17 5.95
CA PHE A 58 13.51 -17.88 4.68
C PHE A 58 14.91 -18.43 4.39
N GLU A 59 15.96 -17.76 4.86
CA GLU A 59 17.36 -18.17 4.68
C GLU A 59 17.81 -19.25 5.66
N ASP A 60 17.30 -19.19 6.90
CA ASP A 60 17.56 -20.17 7.96
C ASP A 60 16.77 -21.47 7.74
N ALA A 61 15.54 -21.36 7.21
CA ALA A 61 14.66 -22.49 6.90
C ALA A 61 14.25 -22.55 5.40
N PRO A 62 15.21 -22.72 4.47
CA PRO A 62 14.92 -22.66 3.05
C PRO A 62 14.12 -23.88 2.56
N PRO A 63 13.27 -23.72 1.53
CA PRO A 63 13.01 -22.48 0.78
C PRO A 63 11.83 -21.67 1.33
N SER A 64 11.15 -22.15 2.38
CA SER A 64 9.80 -21.71 2.73
C SER A 64 9.71 -20.92 4.04
N GLY A 65 10.78 -20.84 4.82
CA GLY A 65 10.73 -20.27 6.16
C GLY A 65 10.06 -21.22 7.15
N SER A 66 10.16 -20.88 8.44
CA SER A 66 9.61 -21.68 9.53
C SER A 66 8.11 -21.43 9.76
N LEU A 67 7.57 -20.34 9.21
CA LEU A 67 6.13 -20.04 9.24
C LEU A 67 5.30 -20.96 8.35
N TYR A 68 5.92 -21.65 7.38
CA TYR A 68 5.19 -22.47 6.40
C TYR A 68 4.67 -23.77 7.01
N ASP A 69 3.35 -23.96 6.95
CA ASP A 69 2.65 -25.18 7.41
C ASP A 69 1.61 -25.68 6.39
N GLY A 70 1.96 -25.55 5.11
CA GLY A 70 1.09 -25.94 3.99
C GLY A 70 0.24 -24.78 3.46
N ALA A 71 0.00 -24.82 2.15
CA ALA A 71 -0.75 -23.79 1.45
C ALA A 71 -1.62 -24.41 0.35
N ALA A 72 -2.79 -23.81 0.12
CA ALA A 72 -3.60 -24.04 -1.06
C ALA A 72 -3.10 -23.20 -2.25
N MET A 73 -2.50 -22.03 -1.99
CA MET A 73 -1.91 -21.17 -3.01
C MET A 73 -0.57 -20.62 -2.53
N VAL A 74 0.43 -20.67 -3.41
CA VAL A 74 1.74 -20.05 -3.21
C VAL A 74 1.95 -19.04 -4.32
N THR A 75 2.06 -17.77 -3.95
CA THR A 75 2.42 -16.67 -4.84
C THR A 75 3.72 -16.05 -4.37
N PHE A 76 4.17 -14.98 -5.01
CA PHE A 76 5.37 -14.27 -4.61
C PHE A 76 5.08 -12.79 -4.45
N SER A 77 5.88 -12.13 -3.63
CA SER A 77 5.86 -10.68 -3.49
C SER A 77 7.30 -10.18 -3.33
N PRO A 78 7.61 -8.95 -3.80
CA PRO A 78 8.84 -8.29 -3.44
C PRO A 78 8.96 -8.18 -1.92
N MET A 79 10.14 -8.52 -1.40
CA MET A 79 10.57 -8.32 -0.02
C MET A 79 12.09 -8.11 -0.07
N GLY A 80 12.54 -6.89 0.23
CA GLY A 80 13.92 -6.50 -0.06
C GLY A 80 14.24 -6.58 -1.56
N GLU A 81 15.41 -7.13 -1.90
CA GLU A 81 15.85 -7.31 -3.29
C GLU A 81 15.35 -8.62 -3.93
N GLN A 82 14.59 -9.44 -3.19
CA GLN A 82 14.17 -10.78 -3.62
C GLN A 82 12.65 -10.91 -3.72
N LEU A 83 12.22 -11.90 -4.49
CA LEU A 83 10.85 -12.38 -4.45
C LEU A 83 10.75 -13.47 -3.39
N ARG A 84 9.92 -13.25 -2.38
CA ARG A 84 9.66 -14.21 -1.31
C ARG A 84 8.26 -14.82 -1.44
N PRO A 85 8.08 -16.10 -1.07
CA PRO A 85 6.79 -16.76 -1.20
C PRO A 85 5.78 -16.20 -0.20
N VAL A 86 4.53 -16.08 -0.65
CA VAL A 86 3.37 -15.78 0.19
C VAL A 86 2.44 -16.98 0.15
N PHE A 87 2.09 -17.47 1.33
CA PHE A 87 1.32 -18.70 1.50
C PHE A 87 -0.11 -18.38 1.95
N ASP A 88 -1.10 -18.94 1.26
CA ASP A 88 -2.48 -18.97 1.73
C ASP A 88 -2.98 -20.39 1.90
N THR A 89 -3.56 -20.69 3.07
CA THR A 89 -4.41 -21.87 3.27
C THR A 89 -5.73 -21.72 2.51
N ALA A 90 -6.55 -22.78 2.47
CA ALA A 90 -7.89 -22.65 1.89
C ALA A 90 -8.74 -21.63 2.68
N ASP A 91 -8.64 -21.66 4.01
CA ASP A 91 -9.36 -20.74 4.90
C ASP A 91 -8.87 -19.30 4.74
N ASP A 92 -7.58 -19.08 4.51
CA ASP A 92 -7.03 -17.76 4.18
C ASP A 92 -7.65 -17.19 2.90
N LEU A 93 -7.80 -18.02 1.86
CA LEU A 93 -8.34 -17.61 0.57
C LEU A 93 -9.83 -17.26 0.67
N ASP A 94 -10.58 -18.05 1.43
CA ASP A 94 -12.00 -17.79 1.70
C ASP A 94 -12.20 -16.52 2.54
N GLY A 95 -11.35 -16.32 3.55
CA GLY A 95 -11.32 -15.11 4.37
C GLY A 95 -10.97 -13.86 3.57
N GLN A 96 -9.92 -13.93 2.73
CA GLN A 96 -9.54 -12.84 1.83
C GLN A 96 -10.65 -12.53 0.82
N ALA A 97 -11.27 -13.54 0.22
CA ALA A 97 -12.38 -13.32 -0.70
C ALA A 97 -13.57 -12.62 0.00
N ALA A 98 -13.89 -13.01 1.23
CA ALA A 98 -14.95 -12.38 2.02
C ALA A 98 -14.64 -10.91 2.35
N ALA A 99 -13.43 -10.64 2.85
CA ALA A 99 -13.01 -9.30 3.22
C ALA A 99 -12.93 -8.37 2.01
N ASN A 100 -12.33 -8.83 0.90
CA ASN A 100 -12.23 -8.06 -0.33
C ASN A 100 -13.61 -7.85 -0.98
N ALA A 101 -14.53 -8.82 -0.96
CA ALA A 101 -15.88 -8.62 -1.49
C ALA A 101 -16.59 -7.47 -0.77
N ALA A 102 -16.51 -7.40 0.56
CA ALA A 102 -17.08 -6.31 1.34
C ALA A 102 -16.40 -4.95 1.07
N VAL A 103 -15.10 -4.96 0.79
CA VAL A 103 -14.34 -3.77 0.38
C VAL A 103 -14.78 -3.27 -0.99
N LEU A 104 -14.87 -4.17 -1.98
CA LEU A 104 -15.26 -3.85 -3.35
C LEU A 104 -16.72 -3.39 -3.45
N GLU A 105 -17.61 -3.96 -2.63
CA GLU A 105 -18.99 -3.47 -2.49
C GLU A 105 -19.04 -2.01 -2.01
N ARG A 106 -18.25 -1.67 -0.98
CA ARG A 106 -18.17 -0.30 -0.46
C ARG A 106 -17.56 0.67 -1.47
N ALA A 107 -16.63 0.18 -2.29
CA ALA A 107 -16.01 0.91 -3.39
C ALA A 107 -16.98 1.23 -4.55
N GLY A 108 -18.18 0.64 -4.54
CA GLY A 108 -19.24 0.92 -5.52
C GLY A 108 -19.45 -0.15 -6.57
N ILE A 109 -18.82 -1.32 -6.44
CA ILE A 109 -19.11 -2.48 -7.30
C ILE A 109 -20.34 -3.21 -6.75
N GLU A 110 -21.34 -3.44 -7.57
CA GLU A 110 -22.58 -4.12 -7.19
C GLU A 110 -22.63 -5.58 -7.71
N PRO A 111 -23.39 -6.48 -7.04
CA PRO A 111 -23.67 -7.80 -7.59
C PRO A 111 -24.35 -7.70 -8.97
N GLY A 112 -23.77 -8.35 -9.98
CA GLY A 112 -24.22 -8.29 -11.38
C GLY A 112 -23.40 -7.37 -12.27
N ASP A 113 -22.54 -6.51 -11.70
CA ASP A 113 -21.63 -5.69 -12.49
C ASP A 113 -20.64 -6.55 -13.27
N ARG A 114 -20.34 -6.15 -14.51
CA ARG A 114 -19.26 -6.70 -15.31
C ARG A 114 -17.98 -5.97 -14.96
N VAL A 115 -16.98 -6.71 -14.51
CA VAL A 115 -15.76 -6.13 -13.96
C VAL A 115 -14.54 -6.67 -14.70
N VAL A 116 -13.76 -5.78 -15.31
CA VAL A 116 -12.45 -6.10 -15.86
C VAL A 116 -11.40 -6.04 -14.74
N ASN A 117 -10.72 -7.15 -14.51
CA ASN A 117 -9.60 -7.23 -13.58
C ASN A 117 -8.27 -7.31 -14.35
N THR A 118 -7.45 -6.27 -14.20
CA THR A 118 -6.17 -6.15 -14.91
C THR A 118 -4.95 -6.49 -14.06
N PHE A 119 -5.14 -6.97 -12.83
CA PHE A 119 -4.02 -7.42 -12.00
C PHE A 119 -3.46 -8.77 -12.49
N GLY A 120 -2.15 -8.97 -12.32
CA GLY A 120 -1.46 -10.19 -12.71
C GLY A 120 -1.99 -11.43 -11.94
N TYR A 121 -2.27 -12.50 -12.69
CA TYR A 121 -2.70 -13.78 -12.13
C TYR A 121 -1.52 -14.71 -11.87
N GLU A 122 -0.37 -14.46 -12.47
CA GLU A 122 0.76 -15.39 -12.49
C GLU A 122 1.54 -15.34 -11.17
N LEU A 123 2.65 -14.60 -11.15
CA LEU A 123 3.64 -14.68 -10.08
C LEU A 123 3.16 -14.02 -8.79
N PHE A 124 2.51 -12.85 -8.91
CA PHE A 124 2.06 -12.06 -7.77
C PHE A 124 0.70 -12.50 -7.24
N GLY A 125 -0.16 -13.03 -8.12
CA GLY A 125 -1.45 -13.64 -7.77
C GLY A 125 -2.52 -12.70 -7.21
N THR A 126 -2.29 -11.38 -7.17
CA THR A 126 -3.31 -10.37 -6.82
C THR A 126 -4.56 -10.52 -7.69
N GLY A 127 -4.38 -10.83 -8.98
CA GLY A 127 -5.46 -11.13 -9.91
C GLY A 127 -6.38 -12.23 -9.37
N TYR A 128 -5.83 -13.35 -8.88
CA TYR A 128 -6.63 -14.45 -8.31
C TYR A 128 -7.39 -14.06 -7.03
N VAL A 129 -6.76 -13.30 -6.13
CA VAL A 129 -7.40 -12.90 -4.86
C VAL A 129 -8.60 -11.99 -5.12
N LEU A 130 -8.42 -10.96 -5.95
CA LEU A 130 -9.51 -10.04 -6.30
C LEU A 130 -10.55 -10.69 -7.21
N HIS A 131 -10.16 -11.63 -8.09
CA HIS A 131 -11.11 -12.40 -8.89
C HIS A 131 -12.09 -13.17 -8.00
N ARG A 132 -11.59 -13.91 -7.00
CA ARG A 132 -12.45 -14.65 -6.07
C ARG A 132 -13.34 -13.74 -5.24
N ALA A 133 -12.84 -12.56 -4.88
CA ALA A 133 -13.63 -11.55 -4.18
C ALA A 133 -14.79 -11.04 -5.04
N LEU A 134 -14.53 -10.72 -6.31
CA LEU A 134 -15.55 -10.30 -7.26
C LEU A 134 -16.58 -11.41 -7.54
N GLU A 135 -16.14 -12.66 -7.73
CA GLU A 135 -17.06 -13.81 -7.86
C GLU A 135 -17.92 -13.98 -6.61
N ARG A 136 -17.33 -13.81 -5.42
CA ARG A 136 -18.05 -13.90 -4.15
C ARG A 136 -19.05 -12.77 -3.96
N LEU A 137 -18.70 -11.56 -4.38
CA LEU A 137 -19.60 -10.39 -4.40
C LEU A 137 -20.78 -10.64 -5.36
N GLY A 138 -20.57 -11.42 -6.42
CA GLY A 138 -21.57 -11.74 -7.44
C GLY A 138 -21.40 -10.92 -8.71
N ALA A 139 -20.23 -10.34 -8.95
CA ALA A 139 -19.87 -9.66 -10.19
C ALA A 139 -19.50 -10.68 -11.30
N GLU A 140 -19.66 -10.28 -12.56
CA GLU A 140 -19.22 -11.01 -13.74
C GLU A 140 -17.79 -10.59 -14.10
N VAL A 141 -16.80 -11.45 -13.84
CA VAL A 141 -15.38 -11.08 -13.92
C VAL A 141 -14.77 -11.38 -15.29
N PHE A 142 -14.11 -10.39 -15.87
CA PHE A 142 -13.28 -10.50 -17.08
C PHE A 142 -11.79 -10.50 -16.68
N PRO A 143 -11.12 -11.66 -16.67
CA PRO A 143 -9.74 -11.80 -16.17
C PRO A 143 -8.71 -11.45 -17.25
N LEU A 144 -8.57 -10.18 -17.59
CA LEU A 144 -7.68 -9.74 -18.68
C LEU A 144 -6.21 -9.70 -18.27
N GLY A 145 -5.92 -9.43 -17.00
CA GLY A 145 -4.55 -9.23 -16.54
C GLY A 145 -3.91 -7.95 -17.13
N PRO A 146 -2.60 -7.75 -16.94
CA PRO A 146 -1.93 -6.51 -17.30
C PRO A 146 -1.42 -6.51 -18.75
N GLY A 147 -1.17 -5.31 -19.28
CA GLY A 147 -0.24 -5.09 -20.39
C GLY A 147 -0.83 -4.83 -21.77
N ASP A 148 -2.12 -5.15 -22.00
CA ASP A 148 -2.79 -4.92 -23.29
C ASP A 148 -3.98 -3.95 -23.14
N SER A 149 -3.70 -2.64 -23.22
CA SER A 149 -4.72 -1.60 -23.06
C SER A 149 -5.70 -1.54 -24.23
N GLU A 150 -5.25 -1.85 -25.46
CA GLU A 150 -6.12 -1.93 -26.64
C GLU A 150 -7.15 -3.05 -26.47
N GLN A 151 -6.71 -4.24 -26.02
CA GLN A 151 -7.61 -5.35 -25.74
C GLN A 151 -8.56 -5.04 -24.58
N ALA A 152 -8.08 -4.38 -23.53
CA ALA A 152 -8.91 -3.99 -22.40
C ALA A 152 -10.00 -3.01 -22.83
N ALA A 153 -9.66 -1.94 -23.55
CA ALA A 153 -10.63 -0.98 -24.07
C ALA A 153 -11.65 -1.62 -25.02
N ALA A 154 -11.19 -2.47 -25.95
CA ALA A 154 -12.07 -3.19 -26.86
C ALA A 154 -13.02 -4.16 -26.13
N THR A 155 -12.57 -4.78 -25.04
CA THR A 155 -13.41 -5.66 -24.20
C THR A 155 -14.43 -4.83 -23.42
N ILE A 156 -14.01 -3.70 -22.86
CA ILE A 156 -14.89 -2.78 -22.13
C ILE A 156 -16.04 -2.33 -23.03
N GLU A 157 -15.74 -1.88 -24.26
CA GLU A 157 -16.76 -1.47 -25.22
C GLU A 157 -17.64 -2.65 -25.66
N ALA A 158 -17.04 -3.78 -26.03
CA ALA A 158 -17.79 -4.89 -26.62
C ALA A 158 -18.77 -5.58 -25.65
N TYR A 159 -18.47 -5.52 -24.35
CA TYR A 159 -19.25 -6.16 -23.30
C TYR A 159 -19.89 -5.17 -22.35
N ASP A 160 -19.93 -3.86 -22.68
CA ASP A 160 -20.42 -2.77 -21.83
C ASP A 160 -19.96 -2.91 -20.36
N VAL A 161 -18.66 -3.04 -20.10
CA VAL A 161 -18.12 -3.29 -18.75
C VAL A 161 -18.45 -2.13 -17.80
N ASP A 162 -18.87 -2.46 -16.58
CA ASP A 162 -19.35 -1.49 -15.59
C ASP A 162 -18.20 -0.95 -14.71
N ALA A 163 -17.18 -1.78 -14.42
CA ALA A 163 -16.03 -1.37 -13.60
C ALA A 163 -14.68 -1.98 -14.03
N VAL A 164 -13.59 -1.29 -13.67
CA VAL A 164 -12.21 -1.78 -13.80
C VAL A 164 -11.54 -1.82 -12.42
N VAL A 165 -10.85 -2.92 -12.13
CA VAL A 165 -9.97 -3.07 -10.95
C VAL A 165 -8.53 -3.26 -11.44
N GLY A 166 -7.64 -2.32 -11.12
CA GLY A 166 -6.30 -2.29 -11.70
C GLY A 166 -5.37 -1.21 -11.17
N ASN A 167 -4.23 -0.99 -11.85
CA ASN A 167 -3.30 0.09 -11.54
C ASN A 167 -3.74 1.41 -12.21
N PRO A 168 -3.72 2.56 -11.51
CA PRO A 168 -4.06 3.87 -12.08
C PRO A 168 -3.30 4.21 -13.38
N SER A 169 -2.00 3.91 -13.45
CA SER A 169 -1.17 4.12 -14.64
C SER A 169 -1.62 3.31 -15.85
N PHE A 170 -2.18 2.12 -15.63
CA PHE A 170 -2.74 1.30 -16.70
C PHE A 170 -4.15 1.75 -17.07
N ALA A 171 -4.95 2.23 -16.11
CA ALA A 171 -6.26 2.84 -16.37
C ALA A 171 -6.17 4.04 -17.32
N LEU A 172 -5.15 4.90 -17.15
CA LEU A 172 -4.89 6.00 -18.09
C LEU A 172 -4.63 5.50 -19.53
N LYS A 173 -3.91 4.40 -19.69
CA LYS A 173 -3.66 3.78 -21.01
C LYS A 173 -4.93 3.19 -21.61
N ILE A 174 -5.77 2.55 -20.79
CA ILE A 174 -7.07 2.02 -21.24
C ILE A 174 -7.98 3.16 -21.73
N GLY A 175 -8.04 4.26 -20.98
CA GLY A 175 -8.81 5.45 -21.38
C GLY A 175 -8.31 6.09 -22.67
N ALA A 176 -6.98 6.14 -22.88
CA ALA A 176 -6.40 6.62 -24.13
C ALA A 176 -6.78 5.78 -25.37
N GLU A 177 -7.06 4.48 -25.17
CA GLU A 177 -7.58 3.58 -26.21
C GLU A 177 -9.12 3.62 -26.34
N GLY A 178 -9.79 4.48 -25.57
CA GLY A 178 -11.24 4.70 -25.60
C GLY A 178 -12.06 3.83 -24.65
N GLY A 179 -11.43 3.15 -23.69
CA GLY A 179 -12.15 2.43 -22.65
C GLY A 179 -12.89 3.38 -21.71
N SER A 180 -14.15 3.06 -21.40
CA SER A 180 -15.00 3.86 -20.51
C SER A 180 -15.80 2.97 -19.56
N VAL A 181 -15.81 3.30 -18.27
CA VAL A 181 -16.48 2.53 -17.20
C VAL A 181 -17.03 3.46 -16.12
N ASP A 182 -18.04 3.04 -15.36
CA ASP A 182 -18.63 3.87 -14.30
C ASP A 182 -17.72 3.96 -13.05
N THR A 183 -17.08 2.85 -12.69
CA THR A 183 -16.26 2.73 -11.46
C THR A 183 -14.85 2.21 -11.75
N PHE A 184 -13.84 2.88 -11.18
CA PHE A 184 -12.47 2.41 -11.15
C PHE A 184 -12.00 2.16 -9.71
N VAL A 185 -11.42 0.99 -9.44
CA VAL A 185 -10.75 0.67 -8.17
C VAL A 185 -9.25 0.55 -8.42
N GLY A 186 -8.49 1.53 -7.93
CA GLY A 186 -7.04 1.65 -8.09
C GLY A 186 -6.26 1.01 -6.96
N ALA A 187 -5.25 0.21 -7.28
CA ALA A 187 -4.29 -0.30 -6.29
C ALA A 187 -2.89 -0.54 -6.88
N GLY A 188 -1.93 -0.87 -6.01
CA GLY A 188 -0.60 -1.34 -6.38
C GLY A 188 0.43 -0.26 -6.73
N GLU A 189 0.02 1.01 -6.71
CA GLU A 189 0.86 2.19 -6.85
C GLU A 189 0.18 3.37 -6.14
N PRO A 190 0.90 4.46 -5.79
CA PRO A 190 0.30 5.64 -5.23
C PRO A 190 -0.83 6.17 -6.12
N PHE A 191 -2.00 6.44 -5.51
CA PHE A 191 -3.17 6.91 -6.24
C PHE A 191 -3.72 8.21 -5.66
N THR A 192 -4.45 8.13 -4.54
CA THR A 192 -5.16 9.31 -3.99
C THR A 192 -4.28 10.20 -3.12
N SER A 193 -3.12 9.70 -2.74
CA SER A 193 -2.05 10.49 -2.14
C SER A 193 -1.37 11.43 -3.15
N ILE A 194 -1.56 11.22 -4.46
CA ILE A 194 -1.04 12.11 -5.52
C ILE A 194 -2.15 13.07 -5.97
N PRO A 195 -2.03 14.38 -5.72
CA PRO A 195 -3.02 15.37 -6.16
C PRO A 195 -3.28 15.29 -7.67
N GLY A 196 -4.54 15.37 -8.09
CA GLY A 196 -4.92 15.37 -9.51
C GLY A 196 -4.91 14.00 -10.20
N ARG A 197 -4.30 12.96 -9.60
CA ARG A 197 -4.20 11.64 -10.22
C ARG A 197 -5.55 10.94 -10.32
N ARG A 198 -6.43 11.11 -9.32
CA ARG A 198 -7.81 10.60 -9.36
C ARG A 198 -8.56 11.24 -10.52
N GLU A 199 -8.52 12.56 -10.61
CA GLU A 199 -9.21 13.35 -11.65
C GLU A 199 -8.73 12.94 -13.04
N ALA A 200 -7.42 12.77 -13.22
CA ALA A 200 -6.85 12.30 -14.49
C ALA A 200 -7.37 10.91 -14.89
N VAL A 201 -7.50 9.99 -13.93
CA VAL A 201 -8.07 8.65 -14.19
C VAL A 201 -9.56 8.72 -14.52
N LYS A 202 -10.33 9.54 -13.78
CA LYS A 202 -11.76 9.75 -14.04
C LYS A 202 -11.99 10.33 -15.43
N ASP A 203 -11.23 11.35 -15.81
CA ASP A 203 -11.31 11.98 -17.13
C ASP A 203 -10.91 11.00 -18.25
N ALA A 204 -9.88 10.18 -18.05
CA ALA A 204 -9.43 9.22 -19.05
C ALA A 204 -10.46 8.09 -19.30
N LEU A 205 -11.08 7.57 -18.24
CA LEU A 205 -12.06 6.49 -18.31
C LEU A 205 -13.52 6.97 -18.42
N ASP A 206 -13.78 8.28 -18.43
CA ASP A 206 -15.13 8.85 -18.26
C ASP A 206 -15.85 8.27 -17.03
N ALA A 207 -15.09 8.03 -15.95
CA ALA A 207 -15.58 7.35 -14.75
C ALA A 207 -16.22 8.31 -13.75
N SER A 208 -17.38 7.92 -13.22
CA SER A 208 -18.09 8.68 -12.18
C SER A 208 -17.37 8.58 -10.84
N THR A 209 -16.77 7.42 -10.56
CA THR A 209 -16.16 7.07 -9.28
C THR A 209 -14.78 6.46 -9.51
N ALA A 210 -13.76 6.95 -8.81
CA ALA A 210 -12.44 6.35 -8.81
C ALA A 210 -11.86 6.31 -7.39
N VAL A 211 -11.71 5.10 -6.86
CA VAL A 211 -11.42 4.85 -5.45
C VAL A 211 -10.08 4.17 -5.25
N ASP A 212 -9.40 4.51 -4.16
CA ASP A 212 -8.15 3.88 -3.74
C ASP A 212 -8.39 2.57 -2.96
N TYR A 213 -7.47 1.63 -3.13
CA TYR A 213 -7.39 0.38 -2.41
C TYR A 213 -5.94 0.16 -1.96
N PHE A 214 -5.77 -0.13 -0.68
CA PHE A 214 -4.50 -0.44 -0.07
C PHE A 214 -4.43 -1.88 0.44
N GLY A 215 -3.37 -2.54 0.00
CA GLY A 215 -2.93 -3.83 0.48
C GLY A 215 -1.71 -4.27 -0.32
N THR A 216 -0.86 -5.08 0.31
CA THR A 216 0.17 -5.82 -0.40
C THR A 216 -0.18 -7.30 -0.36
N ARG A 217 0.44 -8.11 -1.21
CA ARG A 217 0.13 -9.53 -1.24
C ARG A 217 0.30 -10.22 0.12
N HIS A 218 1.17 -9.70 0.98
CA HIS A 218 1.38 -10.19 2.35
C HIS A 218 0.20 -9.93 3.29
N ILE A 219 -0.55 -8.85 3.09
CA ILE A 219 -1.49 -8.28 4.09
C ILE A 219 -2.87 -7.90 3.51
N MET A 220 -3.13 -8.20 2.24
CA MET A 220 -4.36 -7.75 1.57
C MET A 220 -5.63 -8.50 2.06
N PRO A 221 -6.78 -7.81 2.18
CA PRO A 221 -6.95 -6.36 2.08
C PRO A 221 -6.56 -5.65 3.39
N VAL A 222 -6.03 -4.42 3.30
CA VAL A 222 -5.82 -3.57 4.48
C VAL A 222 -6.91 -2.51 4.59
N ALA A 223 -7.11 -1.71 3.54
CA ALA A 223 -8.05 -0.61 3.53
C ALA A 223 -8.49 -0.24 2.11
N ALA A 224 -9.64 0.43 1.96
CA ALA A 224 -10.06 1.03 0.69
C ALA A 224 -11.00 2.22 0.91
N GLU A 225 -11.08 3.12 -0.05
CA GLU A 225 -12.11 4.15 -0.04
C GLU A 225 -13.50 3.56 -0.27
N THR A 226 -14.51 4.32 0.12
CA THR A 226 -15.88 4.04 -0.32
C THR A 226 -16.16 4.75 -1.64
N ALA A 227 -17.31 4.47 -2.27
CA ALA A 227 -17.80 5.20 -3.44
C ALA A 227 -17.96 6.72 -3.20
N ALA A 228 -17.81 7.21 -1.96
CA ALA A 228 -17.75 8.63 -1.63
C ALA A 228 -16.35 9.27 -1.80
N GLU A 229 -15.33 8.50 -2.21
CA GLU A 229 -13.96 8.99 -2.45
C GLU A 229 -13.36 9.66 -1.20
N ASP A 230 -13.56 8.99 -0.05
CA ASP A 230 -13.44 9.59 1.29
C ASP A 230 -12.28 9.03 2.14
N GLY A 231 -11.18 8.59 1.53
CA GLY A 231 -10.00 8.07 2.21
C GLY A 231 -10.12 6.58 2.57
N LEU A 232 -8.98 5.94 2.82
CA LEU A 232 -8.89 4.48 2.93
C LEU A 232 -9.44 3.97 4.28
N HIS A 233 -10.64 3.40 4.30
CA HIS A 233 -11.23 2.78 5.49
C HIS A 233 -10.63 1.40 5.73
N VAL A 234 -10.03 1.21 6.90
CA VAL A 234 -9.40 -0.05 7.30
C VAL A 234 -10.44 -1.15 7.43
N ARG A 235 -10.11 -2.35 6.95
CA ARG A 235 -10.91 -3.55 7.13
C ARG A 235 -10.59 -4.21 8.48
N ASP A 236 -11.16 -3.62 9.53
CA ASP A 236 -10.92 -3.93 10.95
C ASP A 236 -11.40 -5.30 11.44
N ASP A 237 -12.12 -6.08 10.61
CA ASP A 237 -12.43 -7.49 10.86
C ASP A 237 -11.44 -8.47 10.21
N TYR A 238 -10.51 -7.96 9.40
CA TYR A 238 -9.46 -8.75 8.76
C TYR A 238 -8.07 -8.42 9.34
N ALA A 239 -7.82 -7.15 9.63
CA ALA A 239 -6.55 -6.68 10.16
C ALA A 239 -6.69 -5.51 11.12
N VAL A 240 -5.78 -5.43 12.08
CA VAL A 240 -5.54 -4.26 12.93
C VAL A 240 -4.44 -3.43 12.29
N VAL A 241 -4.70 -2.13 12.15
CA VAL A 241 -3.73 -1.14 11.68
C VAL A 241 -3.35 -0.21 12.83
N GLU A 242 -2.04 -0.08 13.07
CA GLU A 242 -1.43 0.97 13.89
C GLU A 242 -0.57 1.88 12.99
N VAL A 243 -0.34 3.12 13.41
CA VAL A 243 0.69 4.00 12.84
C VAL A 243 1.73 4.27 13.91
N VAL A 244 3.00 4.04 13.62
CA VAL A 244 4.11 4.13 14.59
C VAL A 244 5.20 5.09 14.11
N ASP A 245 5.96 5.67 15.02
CA ASP A 245 7.19 6.36 14.67
C ASP A 245 8.20 5.32 14.13
N PRO A 246 8.74 5.50 12.91
CA PRO A 246 9.60 4.50 12.28
C PRO A 246 10.97 4.34 12.96
N ASP A 247 11.41 5.27 13.80
CA ASP A 247 12.68 5.15 14.55
C ASP A 247 12.46 4.63 15.97
N THR A 248 11.41 5.09 16.68
CA THR A 248 11.19 4.71 18.09
C THR A 248 10.26 3.51 18.24
N GLY A 249 9.40 3.26 17.26
CA GLY A 249 8.34 2.25 17.35
C GLY A 249 7.19 2.65 18.28
N GLU A 250 7.15 3.90 18.76
CA GLU A 250 6.04 4.40 19.56
C GLU A 250 4.79 4.54 18.69
N VAL A 251 3.65 4.06 19.18
CA VAL A 251 2.35 4.24 18.50
C VAL A 251 1.97 5.71 18.55
N LEU A 252 1.63 6.26 17.39
CA LEU A 252 1.30 7.67 17.23
C LEU A 252 -0.20 7.93 17.41
N ASP A 253 -0.52 9.17 17.79
CA ASP A 253 -1.90 9.63 17.90
C ASP A 253 -2.52 9.88 16.51
N ALA A 254 -3.86 9.94 16.46
CA ALA A 254 -4.56 10.27 15.22
C ALA A 254 -4.16 11.67 14.72
N GLY A 255 -3.90 11.79 13.41
CA GLY A 255 -3.39 13.00 12.76
C GLY A 255 -1.86 13.07 12.68
N GLU A 256 -1.13 12.13 13.28
CA GLU A 256 0.32 12.03 13.15
C GLU A 256 0.70 11.07 12.02
N ARG A 257 1.78 11.43 11.31
CA ARG A 257 2.33 10.65 10.19
C ARG A 257 3.39 9.69 10.69
N GLY A 258 3.27 8.44 10.30
CA GLY A 258 4.23 7.40 10.67
C GLY A 258 4.14 6.20 9.75
N GLU A 259 4.81 5.13 10.15
CA GLU A 259 4.79 3.86 9.44
C GLU A 259 3.57 3.05 9.81
N VAL A 260 2.92 2.48 8.79
CA VAL A 260 1.81 1.55 8.93
C VAL A 260 2.33 0.22 9.47
N VAL A 261 1.68 -0.24 10.54
CA VAL A 261 1.92 -1.55 11.15
C VAL A 261 0.63 -2.36 11.08
N VAL A 262 0.74 -3.60 10.61
CA VAL A 262 -0.41 -4.47 10.38
C VAL A 262 -0.31 -5.76 11.20
N THR A 263 -1.42 -6.12 11.85
CA THR A 263 -1.62 -7.43 12.47
C THR A 263 -2.83 -8.10 11.85
N HIS A 264 -2.63 -9.29 11.28
CA HIS A 264 -3.74 -10.12 10.82
C HIS A 264 -4.61 -10.57 11.99
N LEU A 265 -5.91 -10.67 11.77
CA LEU A 265 -6.82 -11.27 12.76
C LEU A 265 -7.07 -12.76 12.52
N ARG A 266 -6.91 -13.23 11.26
CA ARG A 266 -7.33 -14.58 10.85
C ARG A 266 -6.46 -15.23 9.76
N LYS A 267 -5.19 -14.85 9.63
CA LYS A 267 -4.27 -15.43 8.62
C LYS A 267 -3.56 -16.66 9.16
N GLU A 268 -3.33 -17.68 8.33
CA GLU A 268 -2.72 -18.94 8.74
C GLU A 268 -1.44 -19.28 7.98
N GLY A 269 -1.39 -19.08 6.66
CA GLY A 269 -0.28 -19.54 5.82
C GLY A 269 1.00 -18.73 5.99
N ILE A 270 0.88 -17.42 6.20
CA ILE A 270 1.98 -16.53 6.58
C ILE A 270 1.45 -15.42 7.51
N PRO A 271 1.15 -15.76 8.77
CA PRO A 271 0.54 -14.83 9.68
C PRO A 271 1.54 -13.73 10.06
N LEU A 272 1.05 -12.50 10.11
CA LEU A 272 1.85 -11.32 10.41
C LEU A 272 1.28 -10.63 11.65
N VAL A 273 2.11 -10.49 12.68
CA VAL A 273 1.79 -9.82 13.95
C VAL A 273 2.72 -8.63 14.11
N ARG A 274 2.11 -7.44 14.26
CA ARG A 274 2.78 -6.13 14.32
C ARG A 274 3.84 -5.99 13.22
N TYR A 275 3.44 -6.31 11.99
CA TYR A 275 4.32 -6.24 10.84
C TYR A 275 4.48 -4.81 10.35
N ARG A 276 5.73 -4.34 10.33
CA ARG A 276 6.14 -3.03 9.80
C ARG A 276 6.14 -3.10 8.28
N THR A 277 5.19 -2.42 7.63
CA THR A 277 4.98 -2.58 6.19
C THR A 277 5.99 -1.78 5.36
N GLY A 278 6.63 -0.80 5.96
CA GLY A 278 7.39 0.22 5.27
C GLY A 278 6.54 1.35 4.69
N ASP A 279 5.22 1.25 4.67
CA ASP A 279 4.35 2.28 4.10
C ASP A 279 4.11 3.41 5.11
N LEU A 280 4.05 4.65 4.63
CA LEU A 280 3.74 5.83 5.43
C LEU A 280 2.30 6.25 5.24
N ALA A 281 1.64 6.55 6.34
CA ALA A 281 0.30 7.11 6.33
C ALA A 281 0.09 8.01 7.55
N GLU A 282 -0.97 8.81 7.45
CA GLU A 282 -1.62 9.41 8.61
C GLU A 282 -2.86 8.58 8.94
N LEU A 283 -3.21 8.49 10.22
CA LEU A 283 -4.42 7.82 10.65
C LEU A 283 -5.43 8.81 11.22
N ALA A 284 -6.70 8.63 10.87
CA ALA A 284 -7.84 9.29 11.50
C ALA A 284 -8.86 8.25 12.00
N VAL A 285 -9.73 8.66 12.91
CA VAL A 285 -10.89 7.85 13.36
C VAL A 285 -12.17 8.58 12.97
N ARG A 286 -13.01 7.94 12.16
CA ARG A 286 -14.29 8.46 11.68
C ARG A 286 -15.39 7.48 12.05
N ASP A 287 -16.34 7.92 12.86
CA ASP A 287 -17.47 7.11 13.33
C ASP A 287 -17.08 5.74 13.94
N GLY A 288 -15.91 5.69 14.58
CA GLY A 288 -15.36 4.47 15.20
C GLY A 288 -14.54 3.59 14.26
N THR A 289 -14.45 3.93 12.98
CA THR A 289 -13.62 3.23 11.98
C THR A 289 -12.31 3.96 11.77
N VAL A 290 -11.24 3.19 11.58
CA VAL A 290 -9.91 3.71 11.24
C VAL A 290 -9.86 4.04 9.76
N VAL A 291 -9.36 5.22 9.42
CA VAL A 291 -9.24 5.71 8.05
C VAL A 291 -7.84 6.28 7.84
N LEU A 292 -7.23 6.01 6.68
CA LEU A 292 -6.04 6.71 6.21
C LEU A 292 -6.51 7.81 5.25
N PRO A 293 -6.70 9.06 5.72
CA PRO A 293 -7.42 10.10 4.98
C PRO A 293 -6.71 10.52 3.68
N ASP A 294 -5.37 10.49 3.68
CA ASP A 294 -4.53 10.91 2.55
C ASP A 294 -3.94 9.71 1.79
N GLY A 295 -4.48 8.50 2.01
CA GLY A 295 -3.94 7.28 1.43
C GLY A 295 -2.58 6.86 2.00
N VAL A 296 -1.82 6.08 1.22
CA VAL A 296 -0.40 5.81 1.49
C VAL A 296 0.45 6.89 0.83
N ILE A 297 1.23 7.62 1.62
CA ILE A 297 1.92 8.86 1.23
C ILE A 297 3.41 8.68 0.93
N GLY A 298 3.94 7.45 0.99
CA GLY A 298 5.34 7.13 0.68
C GLY A 298 5.83 5.90 1.46
N ARG A 299 7.13 5.64 1.43
CA ARG A 299 7.75 4.50 2.11
C ARG A 299 8.94 4.86 3.01
N THR A 300 9.22 4.02 4.01
CA THR A 300 10.30 4.21 4.99
C THR A 300 11.69 3.85 4.47
N ASP A 301 11.78 2.91 3.53
CA ASP A 301 13.02 2.43 2.92
C ASP A 301 13.53 3.34 1.79
N GLU A 302 12.66 4.12 1.16
CA GLU A 302 13.03 5.18 0.20
C GLU A 302 13.48 6.49 0.89
N ARG A 303 13.59 6.48 2.23
CA ARG A 303 13.92 7.64 3.05
C ARG A 303 15.35 8.13 2.87
N LEU A 304 15.50 9.38 2.45
CA LEU A 304 16.75 10.12 2.54
C LEU A 304 16.82 10.86 3.87
N LYS A 305 17.95 10.79 4.57
CA LYS A 305 18.21 11.68 5.71
C LYS A 305 19.05 12.85 5.22
N VAL A 306 18.48 14.06 5.17
CA VAL A 306 19.16 15.26 4.68
C VAL A 306 19.08 16.36 5.74
N LYS A 307 20.25 16.87 6.19
CA LYS A 307 20.34 17.90 7.24
C LYS A 307 19.64 17.50 8.55
N GLY A 308 19.62 16.19 8.84
CA GLY A 308 18.93 15.64 9.99
C GLY A 308 17.41 15.52 9.86
N VAL A 309 16.82 15.95 8.73
CA VAL A 309 15.40 15.78 8.40
C VAL A 309 15.22 14.56 7.50
N LYS A 310 14.10 13.85 7.67
CA LYS A 310 13.72 12.71 6.83
C LYS A 310 12.98 13.24 5.60
N VAL A 311 13.49 12.92 4.42
CA VAL A 311 12.93 13.28 3.12
C VAL A 311 12.49 12.00 2.44
N TYR A 312 11.25 11.98 1.97
CA TYR A 312 10.65 10.85 1.27
C TYR A 312 10.45 11.27 -0.19
N PRO A 313 11.10 10.63 -1.17
CA PRO A 313 11.00 10.99 -2.58
C PRO A 313 9.55 11.08 -3.08
N GLU A 314 8.66 10.20 -2.62
CA GLU A 314 7.24 10.19 -3.03
C GLU A 314 6.47 11.43 -2.55
N SER A 315 6.95 12.08 -1.48
CA SER A 315 6.42 13.39 -1.06
C SER A 315 6.77 14.51 -2.04
N ILE A 316 7.80 14.34 -2.88
CA ILE A 316 8.16 15.27 -3.95
C ILE A 316 7.16 15.12 -5.09
N GLU A 317 6.86 13.90 -5.54
CA GLU A 317 5.83 13.63 -6.55
C GLU A 317 4.50 14.29 -6.21
N THR A 318 4.08 14.16 -4.96
CA THR A 318 2.87 14.81 -4.42
C THR A 318 2.89 16.31 -4.66
N VAL A 319 4.04 16.97 -4.45
CA VAL A 319 4.18 18.42 -4.67
C VAL A 319 4.17 18.74 -6.15
N LEU A 320 4.90 17.98 -6.97
CA LEU A 320 5.02 18.26 -8.41
C LEU A 320 3.67 18.16 -9.12
N ALA A 321 2.82 17.23 -8.71
CA ALA A 321 1.47 17.07 -9.25
C ALA A 321 0.58 18.31 -9.08
N GLY A 322 0.92 19.21 -8.15
CA GLY A 322 0.26 20.51 -7.99
C GLY A 322 0.63 21.57 -9.03
N PHE A 323 1.54 21.29 -9.96
CA PHE A 323 2.06 22.24 -10.94
C PHE A 323 1.80 21.75 -12.38
N GLU A 324 0.86 22.39 -13.09
CA GLU A 324 0.41 21.97 -14.44
C GLU A 324 1.52 21.88 -15.50
N GLY A 325 2.60 22.65 -15.35
CA GLY A 325 3.69 22.67 -16.33
C GLY A 325 4.79 21.63 -16.09
N LEU A 326 4.71 20.84 -15.01
CA LEU A 326 5.64 19.75 -14.73
C LEU A 326 5.12 18.42 -15.28
N THR A 327 6.01 17.55 -15.73
CA THR A 327 5.63 16.22 -16.24
C THR A 327 5.42 15.20 -15.13
N GLY A 328 5.92 15.50 -13.92
CA GLY A 328 5.96 14.59 -12.78
C GLY A 328 7.29 13.84 -12.64
N GLU A 329 8.13 13.84 -13.67
CA GLU A 329 9.47 13.26 -13.62
C GLU A 329 10.42 14.16 -12.82
N TYR A 330 11.21 13.55 -11.94
CA TYR A 330 12.15 14.27 -11.07
C TYR A 330 13.36 13.43 -10.68
N ARG A 331 14.44 14.13 -10.33
CA ARG A 331 15.62 13.58 -9.69
C ARG A 331 15.90 14.30 -8.39
N VAL A 332 16.06 13.54 -7.31
CA VAL A 332 16.58 14.03 -6.03
C VAL A 332 18.08 13.83 -6.01
N GLU A 333 18.82 14.93 -5.84
CA GLU A 333 20.26 14.90 -5.72
C GLU A 333 20.66 15.28 -4.29
N VAL A 334 21.30 14.35 -3.59
CA VAL A 334 21.86 14.57 -2.26
C VAL A 334 23.38 14.51 -2.35
N SER A 335 24.03 15.57 -1.88
CA SER A 335 25.50 15.64 -1.86
C SER A 335 25.99 16.24 -0.54
N GLN A 336 27.28 16.11 -0.26
CA GLN A 336 27.92 16.77 0.88
C GLN A 336 29.20 17.49 0.41
N PRO A 337 29.08 18.65 -0.26
CA PRO A 337 30.22 19.36 -0.84
C PRO A 337 31.24 19.84 0.22
N GLU A 338 30.88 19.85 1.51
CA GLU A 338 31.79 20.12 2.63
C GLU A 338 31.45 19.31 3.91
N THR A 339 30.66 19.89 4.82
CA THR A 339 30.29 19.31 6.14
C THR A 339 28.78 19.31 6.40
N THR A 340 27.99 19.82 5.46
CA THR A 340 26.53 19.91 5.56
C THR A 340 25.94 19.28 4.31
N ASP A 341 24.89 18.48 4.50
CA ASP A 341 24.15 17.88 3.39
C ASP A 341 23.52 18.98 2.52
N ARG A 342 23.54 18.78 1.22
CA ARG A 342 22.87 19.61 0.22
C ARG A 342 21.78 18.78 -0.46
N LEU A 343 20.57 19.32 -0.52
CA LEU A 343 19.43 18.74 -1.24
C LEU A 343 19.14 19.55 -2.50
N ALA A 344 19.20 18.94 -3.66
CA ALA A 344 18.70 19.53 -4.90
C ALA A 344 17.57 18.65 -5.47
N VAL A 345 16.58 19.29 -6.08
CA VAL A 345 15.50 18.61 -6.80
C VAL A 345 15.50 19.14 -8.23
N VAL A 346 15.72 18.25 -9.18
CA VAL A 346 15.64 18.54 -10.62
C VAL A 346 14.30 18.03 -11.10
N CYS A 347 13.46 18.89 -11.68
CA CYS A 347 12.15 18.51 -12.19
C CYS A 347 12.10 18.71 -13.70
N GLU A 348 11.44 17.80 -14.41
CA GLU A 348 11.17 17.97 -15.83
C GLU A 348 9.92 18.82 -16.06
N GLY A 349 10.04 19.84 -16.92
CA GLY A 349 8.98 20.74 -17.31
C GLY A 349 9.23 22.20 -16.95
N GLU A 350 8.14 22.98 -16.86
CA GLU A 350 8.15 24.41 -16.60
C GLU A 350 7.28 24.77 -15.39
N ALA A 351 7.82 25.53 -14.44
CA ALA A 351 7.11 26.03 -13.27
C ALA A 351 7.77 27.31 -12.76
N ASP A 352 7.12 28.03 -11.83
CA ASP A 352 7.80 29.06 -11.05
C ASP A 352 8.69 28.38 -9.99
N VAL A 353 10.01 28.58 -10.09
CA VAL A 353 10.99 27.91 -9.23
C VAL A 353 10.84 28.31 -7.77
N ASP A 354 10.48 29.56 -7.47
CA ASP A 354 10.35 30.05 -6.10
C ASP A 354 9.08 29.47 -5.45
N GLU A 355 7.98 29.38 -6.20
CA GLU A 355 6.73 28.75 -5.77
C GLU A 355 6.91 27.25 -5.53
N LEU A 356 7.53 26.55 -6.48
CA LEU A 356 7.83 25.13 -6.36
C LEU A 356 8.73 24.82 -5.17
N ARG A 357 9.79 25.61 -4.97
CA ARG A 357 10.69 25.46 -3.84
C ARG A 357 9.99 25.69 -2.50
N ALA A 358 9.07 26.65 -2.43
CA ALA A 358 8.29 26.89 -1.21
C ALA A 358 7.37 25.70 -0.90
N ALA A 359 6.63 25.20 -1.89
CA ALA A 359 5.75 24.04 -1.73
C ALA A 359 6.52 22.78 -1.31
N LEU A 360 7.69 22.55 -1.91
CA LEU A 360 8.60 21.47 -1.49
C LEU A 360 9.08 21.67 -0.05
N GLY A 361 9.45 22.89 0.34
CA GLY A 361 9.86 23.19 1.71
C GLY A 361 8.76 22.91 2.75
N ASP A 362 7.52 23.27 2.45
CA ASP A 362 6.38 23.03 3.33
C ASP A 362 6.08 21.53 3.46
N ARG A 363 6.12 20.78 2.36
CA ARG A 363 5.79 19.34 2.36
C ARG A 363 6.89 18.45 2.92
N LEU A 364 8.16 18.77 2.64
CA LEU A 364 9.33 17.98 3.02
C LEU A 364 9.87 18.33 4.41
N ILE A 365 9.40 19.42 5.02
CA ILE A 365 9.89 19.94 6.32
C ILE A 365 11.36 20.43 6.24
N VAL A 366 12.01 20.27 5.08
CA VAL A 366 13.31 20.82 4.73
C VAL A 366 13.23 21.44 3.34
N THR A 367 13.56 22.73 3.23
CA THR A 367 13.61 23.40 1.93
C THR A 367 14.80 22.86 1.12
N PRO A 368 14.60 22.39 -0.12
CA PRO A 368 15.71 22.07 -1.02
C PRO A 368 16.67 23.26 -1.14
N ASP A 369 17.98 23.01 -1.20
CA ASP A 369 19.00 24.04 -1.44
C ASP A 369 18.94 24.58 -2.87
N ALA A 370 18.54 23.73 -3.81
CA ALA A 370 18.32 24.08 -5.21
C ALA A 370 17.08 23.35 -5.74
N VAL A 371 16.38 24.04 -6.64
CA VAL A 371 15.35 23.45 -7.50
C VAL A 371 15.73 23.86 -8.92
N GLU A 372 15.85 22.88 -9.81
CA GLU A 372 16.21 23.08 -11.21
C GLU A 372 15.08 22.55 -12.10
N LEU A 373 14.81 23.25 -13.20
CA LEU A 373 13.84 22.83 -14.20
C LEU A 373 14.59 22.49 -15.49
N VAL A 374 14.34 21.30 -16.00
CA VAL A 374 14.93 20.80 -17.25
C VAL A 374 13.83 20.47 -18.26
N ALA A 375 14.16 20.57 -19.55
CA ALA A 375 13.21 20.23 -20.60
C ALA A 375 13.03 18.71 -20.79
N ASP A 376 14.06 17.93 -20.44
CA ASP A 376 14.12 16.47 -20.56
C ASP A 376 15.05 15.97 -19.44
N LEU A 377 14.58 15.00 -18.66
CA LEU A 377 15.33 14.44 -17.53
C LEU A 377 15.84 13.05 -17.87
N ASP A 378 17.16 12.93 -18.08
CA ASP A 378 17.80 11.69 -18.53
C ASP A 378 17.77 10.55 -17.48
N GLU A 379 17.79 10.87 -16.19
CA GLU A 379 17.85 9.91 -15.09
C GLU A 379 16.96 10.37 -13.92
N PRO A 380 15.69 9.92 -13.84
CA PRO A 380 14.83 10.17 -12.69
C PRO A 380 15.20 9.30 -11.48
N GLY A 381 14.69 9.67 -10.30
CA GLY A 381 14.87 8.94 -9.04
C GLY A 381 15.84 9.61 -8.07
N VAL A 382 16.55 8.81 -7.27
CA VAL A 382 17.41 9.33 -6.19
C VAL A 382 18.89 9.09 -6.51
N VAL A 383 19.67 10.17 -6.46
CA VAL A 383 21.14 10.15 -6.54
C VAL A 383 21.70 10.69 -5.22
N ASP A 384 22.26 9.80 -4.40
CA ASP A 384 22.94 10.16 -3.15
C ASP A 384 24.46 10.00 -3.30
N GLU A 385 25.17 11.10 -3.54
CA GLU A 385 26.62 11.14 -3.76
C GLU A 385 27.43 11.22 -2.46
N ARG A 386 26.79 11.05 -1.30
CA ARG A 386 27.49 11.09 0.00
C ARG A 386 28.29 9.81 0.28
N TYR A 387 28.06 8.73 -0.46
CA TYR A 387 28.62 7.40 -0.21
C TYR A 387 29.21 6.74 -1.45
#